data_AF-A0A0F7SC82-F1
#
_entry.id   AF-A0A0F7SC82-F1
#
_cell.length_a   1.000
_cell.length_b   1.000
_cell.length_c   1.000
_cell.angle_alpha   90.00
_cell.angle_beta   90.00
_cell.angle_gamma   90.00
#
_symmetry.space_group_name_H-M   'P 1'
#
loop_
_entity.id
_entity.type
_entity.pdbx_description
1 polymer ?
#
loop_
_entity_poly.entity_id
_entity_poly.type
_entity_poly.pdbx_seq_one_letter_code
_entity_poly.pdbx_strand_id
1 'polypeptide(L)'
;EDLFSAHVEPLVPFVLSGGYATVLAYGQTGSGKTYTVSACSRLAISSLFAANNSSCDISVQAIEIYGKNKVNDLFDGSNSKVLIAENIAGSSTFAKATTKLVTTADDMLAEVEHAWSQRITRGTEKNPQSSRSHALIRISCQSKRDKNATPGVLQLVD
;
A
#
# COMPACT_ATOMS: atom_id res chain seq x y z
N GLU A 1 -14.44 -12.14 4.53
CA GLU A 1 -15.19 -10.92 4.89
C GLU A 1 -15.08 -10.64 6.39
N ASP A 2 -15.33 -11.61 7.26
CA ASP A 2 -15.23 -11.44 8.73
C ASP A 2 -13.91 -10.80 9.23
N LEU A 3 -12.77 -11.24 8.70
CA LEU A 3 -11.46 -10.69 9.06
C LEU A 3 -11.32 -9.20 8.69
N PHE A 4 -11.89 -8.81 7.54
CA PHE A 4 -11.89 -7.42 7.10
C PHE A 4 -12.77 -6.57 8.03
N SER A 5 -14.01 -6.98 8.27
CA SER A 5 -14.95 -6.22 9.10
C SER A 5 -14.49 -6.09 10.56
N ALA A 6 -13.85 -7.13 11.11
CA ALA A 6 -13.37 -7.10 12.49
C ALA A 6 -12.11 -6.23 12.68
N HIS A 7 -11.22 -6.16 11.68
CA HIS A 7 -9.87 -5.62 11.90
C HIS A 7 -9.44 -4.49 10.96
N VAL A 8 -9.94 -4.46 9.72
CA VAL A 8 -9.48 -3.51 8.69
C VAL A 8 -10.51 -2.40 8.46
N GLU A 9 -11.79 -2.74 8.42
CA GLU A 9 -12.89 -1.77 8.25
C GLU A 9 -12.86 -0.62 9.28
N PRO A 10 -12.60 -0.85 10.59
CA PRO A 10 -12.50 0.22 11.58
C PRO A 10 -11.33 1.18 11.34
N LEU A 11 -10.32 0.79 10.56
CA LEU A 11 -9.16 1.62 10.24
C LEU A 11 -9.49 2.68 9.19
N VAL A 12 -10.52 2.46 8.35
CA VAL A 12 -10.92 3.38 7.28
C VAL A 12 -11.24 4.79 7.80
N PRO A 13 -12.16 4.98 8.78
CA PRO A 13 -12.43 6.32 9.31
C PRO A 13 -11.22 6.93 10.01
N PHE A 14 -10.40 6.12 10.70
CA PHE A 14 -9.17 6.58 11.33
C PHE A 14 -8.19 7.14 10.29
N VAL A 15 -7.97 6.44 9.18
CA VAL A 15 -7.12 6.90 8.07
C VAL A 15 -7.68 8.17 7.44
N LEU A 16 -8.98 8.24 7.14
CA LEU A 16 -9.58 9.46 6.58
C LEU A 16 -9.48 10.69 7.51
N SER A 17 -9.33 10.46 8.82
CA SER A 17 -9.10 11.52 9.81
C SER A 17 -7.63 11.96 9.96
N GLY A 18 -6.71 11.42 9.15
CA GLY A 18 -5.27 11.71 9.23
C GLY A 18 -4.46 10.68 10.01
N GLY A 19 -5.07 9.55 10.38
CA GLY A 19 -4.42 8.46 11.10
C GLY A 19 -3.47 7.64 10.23
N TYR A 20 -2.47 7.02 10.87
CA TYR A 20 -1.52 6.10 10.23
C TYR A 20 -1.81 4.67 10.70
N ALA A 21 -2.28 3.81 9.79
CA ALA A 21 -2.61 2.42 10.06
C ALA A 21 -1.76 1.47 9.20
N THR A 22 -1.39 0.32 9.76
CA THR A 22 -0.69 -0.73 9.02
C THR A 22 -1.38 -2.07 9.21
N VAL A 23 -1.68 -2.75 8.10
CA VAL A 23 -2.16 -4.13 8.09
C VAL A 23 -1.02 -5.00 7.61
N LEU A 24 -0.57 -5.91 8.47
CA LEU A 24 0.51 -6.85 8.18
C LEU A 24 -0.06 -8.28 8.22
N ALA A 25 0.20 -9.06 7.18
CA ALA A 25 0.05 -10.51 7.26
C ALA A 25 1.40 -11.17 7.56
N TYR A 26 1.40 -12.08 8.52
CA TYR A 26 2.59 -12.84 8.90
C TYR A 26 2.29 -14.33 8.97
N GLY A 27 3.27 -15.16 8.62
CA GLY A 27 3.12 -16.61 8.52
C GLY A 27 4.12 -17.26 7.57
N GLN A 28 4.21 -18.58 7.61
CA GLN A 28 5.12 -19.35 6.76
C GLN A 28 4.78 -19.25 5.26
N THR A 29 5.70 -19.64 4.39
CA THR A 29 5.42 -19.76 2.95
C THR A 29 4.27 -20.75 2.72
N GLY A 30 3.35 -20.42 1.82
CA GLY A 30 2.16 -21.23 1.56
C GLY A 30 1.01 -21.06 2.56
N SER A 31 1.15 -20.21 3.59
CA SER A 31 0.08 -19.95 4.56
C SER A 31 -1.00 -18.97 4.10
N GLY A 32 -0.96 -18.53 2.83
CA GLY A 32 -1.97 -17.63 2.26
C GLY A 32 -1.81 -16.14 2.56
N LYS A 33 -0.66 -15.65 3.08
CA LYS A 33 -0.44 -14.21 3.38
C LYS A 33 -0.86 -13.27 2.25
N THR A 34 -0.26 -13.45 1.08
CA THR A 34 -0.52 -12.60 -0.10
C THR A 34 -1.97 -12.72 -0.56
N TYR A 35 -2.58 -13.90 -0.44
CA TYR A 35 -4.00 -14.10 -0.74
C TYR A 35 -4.89 -13.31 0.22
N THR A 36 -4.62 -13.38 1.54
CA THR A 36 -5.37 -12.64 2.55
C THR A 36 -5.18 -11.13 2.41
N VAL A 37 -3.94 -10.65 2.22
CA VAL A 37 -3.66 -9.20 2.08
C VAL A 37 -4.26 -8.65 0.80
N SER A 38 -4.16 -9.37 -0.33
CA SER A 38 -4.78 -8.92 -1.58
C SER A 38 -6.31 -8.85 -1.45
N ALA A 39 -6.96 -9.86 -0.87
CA ALA A 39 -8.40 -9.83 -0.61
C ALA A 39 -8.79 -8.68 0.33
N CYS A 40 -8.07 -8.49 1.43
CA CYS A 40 -8.29 -7.36 2.35
C CYS A 40 -8.04 -6.00 1.69
N SER A 41 -7.06 -5.91 0.79
CA SER A 41 -6.76 -4.67 0.06
C SER A 41 -7.94 -4.24 -0.80
N ARG A 42 -8.59 -5.19 -1.48
CA ARG A 42 -9.74 -4.92 -2.33
C ARG A 42 -10.91 -4.35 -1.52
N LEU A 43 -11.25 -5.03 -0.42
CA LEU A 43 -12.33 -4.58 0.48
C LEU A 43 -12.01 -3.23 1.13
N ALA A 44 -10.76 -3.01 1.53
CA ALA A 44 -10.32 -1.75 2.12
C ALA A 44 -10.41 -0.58 1.14
N ILE A 45 -10.02 -0.79 -0.13
CA ILE A 45 -10.14 0.24 -1.18
C ILE A 45 -11.60 0.59 -1.42
N SER A 46 -12.48 -0.40 -1.58
CA SER A 46 -13.91 -0.16 -1.78
C SER A 46 -14.53 0.62 -0.60
N SER A 47 -14.24 0.22 0.63
CA SER A 47 -14.72 0.90 1.84
C SER A 47 -14.14 2.32 1.98
N LEU A 48 -12.84 2.50 1.70
CA LEU A 48 -12.18 3.81 1.75
C LEU A 48 -12.80 4.81 0.77
N PHE A 49 -13.01 4.41 -0.49
CA PHE A 49 -13.61 5.29 -1.50
C PHE A 49 -15.08 5.60 -1.19
N ALA A 50 -15.84 4.62 -0.69
CA ALA A 50 -17.21 4.84 -0.24
C ALA A 50 -17.29 5.83 0.93
N ALA A 51 -16.37 5.73 1.91
CA ALA A 51 -16.34 6.60 3.08
C ALA A 51 -15.71 7.98 2.82
N ASN A 52 -14.83 8.11 1.82
CA ASN A 52 -14.09 9.35 1.54
C ASN A 52 -15.02 10.55 1.25
N ASN A 53 -16.17 10.32 0.58
CA ASN A 53 -17.11 11.40 0.19
C ASN A 53 -16.40 12.60 -0.48
N SER A 54 -15.37 12.34 -1.28
CA SER A 54 -14.52 13.34 -1.94
C SER A 54 -13.78 14.31 -1.00
N SER A 55 -13.64 14.01 0.29
CA SER A 55 -12.98 14.86 1.28
C SER A 55 -11.44 14.86 1.18
N CYS A 56 -10.86 13.78 0.68
CA CYS A 56 -9.42 13.62 0.48
C CYS A 56 -9.07 13.33 -0.99
N ASP A 57 -7.89 13.78 -1.39
CA ASP A 57 -7.16 13.27 -2.56
C ASP A 57 -6.45 11.98 -2.16
N ILE A 58 -6.67 10.91 -2.94
CA ILE A 58 -6.13 9.58 -2.64
C ILE A 58 -5.00 9.27 -3.62
N SER A 59 -3.87 8.80 -3.09
CA SER A 59 -2.72 8.38 -3.89
C SER A 59 -2.14 7.06 -3.39
N VAL A 60 -1.40 6.39 -4.27
CA VAL A 60 -0.76 5.10 -3.99
C VAL A 60 0.72 5.13 -4.34
N GLN A 61 1.51 4.53 -3.47
CA GLN A 61 2.89 4.14 -3.72
C GLN A 61 3.01 2.64 -3.44
N ALA A 62 3.78 1.92 -4.24
CA ALA A 62 4.01 0.49 -4.04
C ALA A 62 5.49 0.17 -4.22
N ILE A 63 6.08 -0.47 -3.22
CA ILE A 63 7.49 -0.84 -3.24
C ILE A 63 7.67 -2.30 -2.83
N GLU A 64 8.78 -2.89 -3.25
CA GLU A 64 9.24 -4.18 -2.80
C GLU A 64 10.57 -4.00 -2.06
N ILE A 65 10.64 -4.53 -0.84
CA ILE A 65 11.91 -4.66 -0.11
C ILE A 65 12.42 -6.08 -0.32
N TYR A 66 13.60 -6.21 -0.93
CA TYR A 66 14.27 -7.49 -1.16
C TYR A 66 15.61 -7.54 -0.41
N GLY A 67 15.74 -8.49 0.52
CA GLY A 67 16.94 -8.62 1.34
C GLY A 67 17.15 -7.41 2.27
N LYS A 68 18.41 -7.02 2.52
CA LYS A 68 18.73 -5.98 3.52
C LYS A 68 18.65 -4.54 3.00
N ASN A 69 19.04 -4.30 1.74
CA ASN A 69 19.29 -2.94 1.22
C ASN A 69 18.74 -2.70 -0.20
N LYS A 70 17.84 -3.53 -0.72
CA LYS A 70 17.25 -3.31 -2.05
C LYS A 70 15.78 -2.94 -1.89
N VAL A 71 15.44 -1.76 -2.36
CA VAL A 71 14.07 -1.26 -2.46
C VAL A 71 13.78 -1.01 -3.93
N ASN A 72 12.80 -1.71 -4.47
CA ASN A 72 12.36 -1.56 -5.85
C ASN A 72 11.01 -0.87 -5.87
N ASP A 73 10.79 0.00 -6.84
CA ASP A 73 9.48 0.54 -7.14
C ASP A 73 8.65 -0.51 -7.93
N LEU A 74 7.41 -0.75 -7.51
CA LEU A 74 6.49 -1.70 -8.18
C LEU A 74 5.69 -1.04 -9.32
N PHE A 75 5.75 0.28 -9.46
CA PHE A 75 5.16 1.02 -10.58
C PHE A 75 6.20 1.44 -11.63
N ASP A 76 7.49 1.44 -11.28
CA ASP A 76 8.58 1.84 -12.19
C ASP A 76 9.57 0.70 -12.43
N GLY A 77 9.60 0.20 -13.67
CA GLY A 77 10.53 -0.82 -14.12
C GLY A 77 11.98 -0.34 -14.30
N SER A 78 12.23 0.97 -14.26
CA SER A 78 13.57 1.56 -14.48
C SER A 78 14.56 1.27 -13.34
N ASN A 79 14.07 0.71 -12.23
CA ASN A 79 14.87 0.35 -11.06
C ASN A 79 15.53 1.57 -10.40
N SER A 80 14.83 2.71 -10.43
CA SER A 80 15.21 3.93 -9.73
C SER A 80 15.41 3.66 -8.24
N LYS A 81 16.47 4.22 -7.65
CA LYS A 81 16.78 4.01 -6.22
C LYS A 81 15.74 4.73 -5.35
N VAL A 82 14.72 4.00 -4.93
CA VAL A 82 13.79 4.42 -3.88
C VAL A 82 14.55 4.54 -2.56
N LEU A 83 14.30 5.61 -1.82
CA LEU A 83 14.89 5.88 -0.52
C LEU A 83 13.82 5.81 0.55
N ILE A 84 14.09 5.08 1.63
CA ILE A 84 13.28 5.18 2.85
C ILE A 84 13.79 6.41 3.60
N ALA A 85 12.94 7.42 3.71
CA ALA A 85 13.22 8.69 4.36
C ALA A 85 12.18 8.98 5.44
N GLU A 86 12.40 10.00 6.26
CA GLU A 86 11.39 10.54 7.15
C GLU A 86 10.87 11.86 6.56
N ASN A 87 9.56 12.07 6.65
CA ASN A 87 8.96 13.36 6.31
C ASN A 87 9.14 14.35 7.48
N ILE A 88 8.73 15.61 7.26
CA ILE A 88 8.86 16.69 8.26
C ILE A 88 8.07 16.38 9.54
N ALA A 89 7.05 15.53 9.46
CA ALA A 89 6.27 15.06 10.61
C ALA A 89 6.90 13.84 11.32
N GLY A 90 8.10 13.41 10.93
CA GLY A 90 8.80 12.25 11.51
C GLY A 90 8.24 10.88 11.08
N SER A 91 7.31 10.84 10.11
CA SER A 91 6.78 9.60 9.56
C SER A 91 7.63 9.11 8.39
N SER A 92 7.88 7.81 8.34
CA SER A 92 8.57 7.18 7.20
C SER A 92 7.86 7.49 5.87
N THR A 93 8.62 7.68 4.80
CA THR A 93 8.18 7.92 3.43
C THR A 93 9.08 7.23 2.41
N PHE A 94 8.52 6.94 1.23
CA PHE A 94 9.24 6.36 0.10
C PHE A 94 9.64 7.49 -0.85
N ALA A 95 10.75 8.15 -0.54
CA ALA A 95 11.28 9.21 -1.37
C ALA A 95 11.73 8.62 -2.73
N LYS A 96 11.38 9.33 -3.81
CA LYS A 96 11.62 8.92 -5.21
C LYS A 96 10.83 7.69 -5.68
N ALA A 97 9.95 7.12 -4.86
CA ALA A 97 8.97 6.16 -5.36
C ALA A 97 7.89 6.87 -6.18
N THR A 98 7.43 6.19 -7.21
CA THR A 98 6.34 6.62 -8.07
C THR A 98 5.06 6.73 -7.26
N THR A 99 4.47 7.92 -7.26
CA THR A 99 3.18 8.18 -6.64
C THR A 99 2.13 8.32 -7.73
N LYS A 100 1.10 7.47 -7.69
CA LYS A 100 -0.05 7.57 -8.58
C LYS A 100 -1.22 8.19 -7.85
N LEU A 101 -1.74 9.29 -8.37
CA LEU A 101 -2.99 9.89 -7.91
C LEU A 101 -4.15 9.13 -8.54
N VAL A 102 -5.16 8.76 -7.74
CA VAL A 102 -6.32 7.99 -8.19
C VAL A 102 -7.60 8.71 -7.80
N THR A 103 -8.60 8.67 -8.69
CA THR A 103 -9.88 9.35 -8.50
C THR A 103 -11.04 8.38 -8.27
N THR A 104 -10.91 7.13 -8.71
CA THR A 104 -11.94 6.11 -8.58
C THR A 104 -11.43 4.87 -7.85
N ALA A 105 -12.36 4.12 -7.24
CA ALA A 105 -12.03 2.86 -6.58
C ALA A 105 -11.50 1.81 -7.57
N ASP A 106 -12.04 1.79 -8.79
CA ASP A 106 -11.64 0.83 -9.83
C ASP A 106 -10.21 1.09 -10.32
N ASP A 107 -9.83 2.35 -10.52
CA ASP A 107 -8.45 2.72 -10.88
C ASP A 107 -7.48 2.32 -9.76
N MET A 108 -7.86 2.57 -8.50
CA MET A 108 -7.05 2.19 -7.35
C MET A 108 -6.89 0.67 -7.24
N LEU A 109 -7.95 -0.09 -7.46
CA LEU A 109 -7.92 -1.55 -7.49
C LEU A 109 -6.99 -2.04 -8.60
N ALA A 110 -7.10 -1.49 -9.80
CA ALA A 110 -6.25 -1.85 -10.93
C ALA A 110 -4.76 -1.62 -10.63
N GLU A 111 -4.43 -0.48 -10.00
CA GLU A 111 -3.05 -0.16 -9.62
C GLU A 111 -2.49 -1.06 -8.52
N VAL A 112 -3.30 -1.36 -7.51
CA VAL A 112 -2.90 -2.26 -6.41
C VAL A 112 -2.71 -3.70 -6.92
N GLU A 113 -3.60 -4.18 -7.78
CA GLU A 113 -3.46 -5.51 -8.41
C GLU A 113 -2.27 -5.57 -9.36
N HIS A 114 -2.02 -4.50 -10.12
CA HIS A 114 -0.81 -4.39 -10.92
C HIS A 114 0.44 -4.50 -10.03
N ALA A 115 0.51 -3.77 -8.91
CA ALA A 115 1.62 -3.85 -7.98
C ALA A 115 1.81 -5.26 -7.39
N TRP A 116 0.73 -5.95 -6.99
CA TRP A 116 0.79 -7.34 -6.54
C TRP A 116 1.34 -8.28 -7.62
N SER A 117 0.93 -8.09 -8.88
CA SER A 117 1.40 -8.90 -10.02
C SER A 117 2.90 -8.69 -10.31
N GLN A 118 3.41 -7.46 -10.20
CA GLN A 118 4.82 -7.16 -10.43
C GLN A 118 5.74 -7.86 -9.42
N ARG A 119 5.27 -8.03 -8.18
CA ARG A 119 5.98 -8.81 -7.17
C ARG A 119 6.02 -10.31 -7.51
N ILE A 120 4.93 -10.85 -8.06
CA ILE A 120 4.84 -12.27 -8.43
C ILE A 120 5.79 -12.59 -9.61
N THR A 121 5.80 -11.75 -10.64
CA THR A 121 6.57 -11.99 -11.88
C THR A 121 8.09 -11.90 -11.67
N ARG A 122 8.57 -11.04 -10.77
CA ARG A 122 10.02 -10.93 -10.46
C ARG A 122 10.56 -12.12 -9.67
N GLY A 123 9.70 -12.88 -8.98
CA GLY A 123 10.07 -14.13 -8.33
C GLY A 123 10.36 -15.26 -9.34
N THR A 124 9.81 -15.20 -10.56
CA THR A 124 9.96 -16.27 -11.55
C THR A 124 11.16 -16.12 -12.48
N GLU A 125 11.67 -14.91 -12.73
CA GLU A 125 12.71 -14.71 -13.75
C GLU A 125 14.14 -15.03 -13.30
N LYS A 126 14.46 -15.01 -11.98
CA LYS A 126 15.84 -15.29 -11.52
C LYS A 126 16.02 -16.04 -10.19
N ASN A 127 15.00 -16.23 -9.35
CA ASN A 127 15.13 -17.00 -8.11
C ASN A 127 13.73 -17.25 -7.47
N PRO A 128 13.26 -18.49 -7.28
CA PRO A 128 11.87 -18.82 -6.96
C PRO A 128 11.42 -18.49 -5.53
N GLN A 129 11.92 -17.42 -4.91
CA GLN A 129 11.75 -17.18 -3.47
C GLN A 129 11.12 -15.83 -3.15
N SER A 130 9.79 -15.75 -3.34
CA SER A 130 8.93 -14.69 -2.81
C SER A 130 8.94 -14.59 -1.27
N SER A 131 9.47 -15.59 -0.56
CA SER A 131 9.61 -15.57 0.90
C SER A 131 10.72 -14.64 1.41
N ARG A 132 11.49 -14.01 0.53
CA ARG A 132 12.61 -13.10 0.86
C ARG A 132 12.35 -11.64 0.46
N SER A 133 11.17 -11.35 -0.09
CA SER A 133 10.71 -9.98 -0.32
C SER A 133 9.34 -9.70 0.28
N HIS A 134 9.21 -8.48 0.78
CA HIS A 134 7.98 -7.94 1.34
C HIS A 134 7.49 -6.82 0.41
N ALA A 135 6.22 -6.89 -0.01
CA ALA A 135 5.59 -5.76 -0.67
C ALA A 135 5.01 -4.82 0.37
N LEU A 136 5.20 -3.53 0.15
CA LEU A 136 4.58 -2.47 0.93
C LEU A 136 3.78 -1.61 -0.04
N ILE A 137 2.46 -1.65 0.12
CA ILE A 137 1.55 -0.77 -0.61
C ILE A 137 1.05 0.29 0.37
N ARG A 138 1.28 1.55 0.02
CA ARG A 138 0.92 2.70 0.83
C ARG A 138 -0.15 3.50 0.12
N ILE A 139 -1.31 3.58 0.75
CA ILE A 139 -2.45 4.39 0.34
C ILE A 139 -2.44 5.66 1.20
N SER A 140 -2.30 6.82 0.59
CA SER A 140 -2.26 8.11 1.28
C SER A 140 -3.50 8.93 0.97
N CYS A 141 -4.14 9.48 2.00
CA CYS A 141 -5.33 10.32 1.92
C CYS A 141 -4.98 11.74 2.38
N GLN A 142 -4.82 12.67 1.44
CA GLN A 142 -4.54 14.07 1.75
C GLN A 142 -5.85 14.86 1.81
N SER A 143 -6.11 15.56 2.92
CA SER A 143 -7.30 16.41 3.04
C SER A 143 -7.34 17.49 1.95
N LYS A 144 -8.47 17.63 1.25
CA LYS A 144 -8.70 18.72 0.30
C LYS A 144 -8.99 20.05 0.99
N ARG A 145 -9.51 20.01 2.22
CA ARG A 145 -9.85 21.20 3.00
C ARG A 145 -8.61 21.89 3.58
N ASP A 146 -7.59 21.09 3.92
CA ASP A 146 -6.33 21.58 4.44
C ASP A 146 -5.18 20.75 3.87
N LYS A 147 -4.42 21.36 2.95
CA LYS A 147 -3.26 20.73 2.33
C LYS A 147 -2.08 20.54 3.29
N ASN A 148 -2.09 21.24 4.43
CA ASN A 148 -1.06 21.10 5.46
C ASN A 148 -1.44 20.09 6.54
N ALA A 149 -2.69 19.62 6.54
CA ALA A 149 -3.11 18.56 7.45
C ALA A 149 -2.29 17.29 7.20
N THR A 150 -1.97 16.58 8.29
CA THR A 150 -1.28 15.30 8.22
C THR A 150 -2.07 14.33 7.33
N PRO A 151 -1.44 13.76 6.27
CA PRO A 151 -2.13 12.80 5.43
C PRO A 151 -2.43 11.53 6.22
N GLY A 152 -3.62 11.01 6.00
CA GLY A 152 -3.98 9.66 6.43
C GLY A 152 -3.19 8.62 5.65
N VAL A 153 -2.76 7.54 6.29
CA VAL A 153 -2.02 6.48 5.64
C VAL A 153 -2.58 5.12 6.01
N LEU A 154 -2.96 4.33 5.00
CA LEU A 154 -3.19 2.89 5.12
C LEU A 154 -2.04 2.15 4.44
N GLN A 155 -1.22 1.46 5.21
CA GLN A 155 -0.11 0.66 4.70
C GLN A 155 -0.43 -0.83 4.78
N LEU A 156 -0.32 -1.51 3.65
CA LEU A 156 -0.54 -2.94 3.51
C LEU A 156 0.80 -3.62 3.32
N VAL A 157 1.10 -4.60 4.17
CA VAL A 157 2.36 -5.33 4.19
C VAL A 157 2.08 -6.83 4.22
N ASP A 158 2.87 -7.59 3.48
CA ASP A 158 2.68 -9.03 3.32
C ASP A 158 3.92 -9.88 3.66
#